data_AF-A0A645J1X1-F1
#
_entry.id   AF-A0A645J1X1-F1
#
_cell.length_a   1.000
_cell.length_b   1.000
_cell.length_c   1.000
_cell.angle_alpha   90.00
_cell.angle_beta   90.00
_cell.angle_gamma   90.00
#
_symmetry.space_group_name_H-M   'P 1'
#
loop_
_entity.id
_entity.type
_entity.pdbx_description
1 polymer ?
#
loop_
_entity_poly.entity_id
_entity_poly.type
_entity_poly.pdbx_seq_one_letter_code
_entity_poly.pdbx_strand_id
1 'polypeptide(L)'
;MLLFQAVLLAHGGLTTLGANTFSMAIAGPFVSFGVYRLCRALKVNKLAAVFLAACLGDLFTYCVTSFQLALAYPGEGFSQSLLLFMSVFSLTQIPLAIIEGLLTAVVVLGLEAWAKPELRDLGYLEGA
;
A
#
# COMPACT_ATOMS: atom_id res chain seq x y z
N MET A 1 -9.97 2.69 -10.17
CA MET A 1 -10.33 3.20 -8.83
C MET A 1 -10.10 4.71 -8.71
N LEU A 2 -8.86 5.21 -8.84
CA LEU A 2 -8.51 6.62 -8.55
C LEU A 2 -9.30 7.67 -9.35
N LEU A 3 -9.62 7.42 -10.63
CA LEU A 3 -10.48 8.32 -11.42
C LEU A 3 -11.90 8.42 -10.85
N PHE A 4 -12.49 7.29 -10.46
CA PHE A 4 -13.80 7.26 -9.82
C PHE A 4 -13.75 7.92 -8.44
N GLN A 5 -12.65 7.75 -7.70
CA GLN A 5 -12.47 8.39 -6.39
C GLN A 5 -12.40 9.93 -6.52
N ALA A 6 -11.70 10.44 -7.53
CA ALA A 6 -11.60 11.88 -7.80
C ALA A 6 -12.94 12.49 -8.27
N VAL A 7 -13.68 11.79 -9.15
CA VAL A 7 -14.88 12.33 -9.80
C VAL A 7 -16.17 12.07 -9.00
N LEU A 8 -16.32 10.88 -8.40
CA LEU A 8 -17.57 10.46 -7.74
C LEU A 8 -17.54 10.64 -6.21
N LEU A 9 -16.37 10.50 -5.58
CA LEU A 9 -16.23 10.54 -4.12
C LEU A 9 -15.61 11.85 -3.61
N ALA A 10 -15.32 12.79 -4.51
CA ALA A 10 -14.62 14.05 -4.22
C ALA A 10 -13.36 13.85 -3.36
N HIS A 11 -12.68 12.71 -3.56
CA HIS A 11 -11.53 12.30 -2.77
C HIS A 11 -10.30 12.26 -3.69
N GLY A 12 -9.44 13.26 -3.53
CA GLY A 12 -8.39 13.59 -4.49
C GLY A 12 -8.83 14.66 -5.49
N GLY A 13 -8.09 14.81 -6.60
CA GLY A 13 -8.39 15.78 -7.65
C GLY A 13 -7.83 15.35 -9.00
N LEU A 14 -8.36 15.91 -10.10
CA LEU A 14 -7.91 15.56 -11.46
C LEU A 14 -6.45 15.95 -11.70
N THR A 15 -5.99 17.05 -11.11
CA THR A 15 -4.59 17.50 -11.19
C THR A 15 -3.65 16.70 -10.29
N THR A 16 -4.16 16.15 -9.18
CA THR A 16 -3.38 15.30 -8.26
C THR A 16 -3.47 13.81 -8.62
N LEU A 17 -4.28 13.45 -9.62
CA LEU A 17 -4.50 12.07 -10.05
C LEU A 17 -3.20 11.40 -10.52
N GLY A 18 -2.33 12.13 -11.22
CA GLY A 18 -1.02 11.62 -11.64
C GLY A 18 -0.12 11.28 -10.45
N ALA A 19 -0.02 12.18 -9.48
CA ALA A 19 0.77 11.98 -8.26
C ALA A 19 0.25 10.80 -7.42
N ASN A 20 -1.08 10.71 -7.24
CA ASN A 20 -1.73 9.61 -6.53
C ASN A 20 -1.59 8.26 -7.26
N THR A 21 -1.66 8.27 -8.58
CA THR A 21 -1.44 7.05 -9.38
C THR A 21 -0.01 6.56 -9.21
N PHE A 22 0.97 7.47 -9.19
CA PHE A 22 2.35 7.09 -8.95
C PHE A 22 2.57 6.49 -7.56
N SER A 23 2.04 7.10 -6.50
CA SER A 23 2.20 6.56 -5.15
C SER A 23 1.44 5.24 -4.96
N MET A 24 0.15 5.22 -5.27
CA MET A 24 -0.74 4.10 -4.91
C MET A 24 -0.76 2.95 -5.92
N ALA A 25 -0.59 3.22 -7.22
CA ALA A 25 -0.70 2.19 -8.26
C ALA A 25 0.67 1.69 -8.75
N ILE A 26 1.75 2.42 -8.46
CA ILE A 26 3.11 2.06 -8.91
C ILE A 26 3.99 1.78 -7.70
N ALA A 27 4.27 2.80 -6.89
CA ALA A 27 5.26 2.73 -5.83
C ALA A 27 4.88 1.71 -4.73
N GLY A 28 3.65 1.79 -4.21
CA GLY A 28 3.13 0.84 -3.22
C GLY A 28 3.17 -0.61 -3.70
N PRO A 29 2.55 -0.97 -4.84
CA PRO A 29 2.55 -2.33 -5.36
C PRO A 29 3.95 -2.89 -5.63
N PHE A 30 4.89 -2.08 -6.09
CA PHE A 30 6.28 -2.52 -6.28
C PHE A 30 6.93 -2.93 -4.96
N VAL A 31 6.74 -2.13 -3.90
CA VAL A 31 7.27 -2.44 -2.57
C VAL A 31 6.56 -3.63 -1.97
N SER A 32 5.23 -3.72 -2.03
CA SER A 32 4.48 -4.88 -1.55
C SER A 32 4.93 -6.17 -2.22
N PHE A 33 5.10 -6.16 -3.55
CA PHE A 33 5.57 -7.33 -4.28
C PHE A 33 7.01 -7.70 -3.90
N GLY A 34 7.90 -6.72 -3.79
CA GLY A 34 9.28 -6.93 -3.36
C GLY A 34 9.36 -7.53 -1.95
N VAL A 35 8.60 -6.98 -1.00
CA VAL A 35 8.50 -7.48 0.38
C VAL A 35 7.91 -8.88 0.41
N TYR A 36 6.84 -9.14 -0.32
CA TYR A 36 6.23 -10.47 -0.38
C TYR A 36 7.22 -11.50 -0.91
N ARG A 37 7.88 -11.21 -2.03
CA ARG A 37 8.87 -12.10 -2.64
C ARG A 37 10.06 -12.34 -1.71
N LEU A 38 10.54 -11.31 -1.00
CA LEU A 38 11.59 -11.45 0.00
C LEU A 38 11.15 -12.34 1.17
N CYS A 39 9.94 -12.13 1.69
CA CYS A 39 9.39 -12.97 2.76
C CYS A 39 9.25 -14.43 2.33
N ARG A 40 8.84 -14.69 1.08
CA ARG A 40 8.79 -16.05 0.52
C ARG A 40 10.20 -16.66 0.39
N ALA A 41 11.19 -15.90 -0.05
CA ALA A 41 12.58 -16.36 -0.12
C ALA A 41 13.16 -16.70 1.27
N LEU A 42 12.76 -15.93 2.29
CA LEU A 42 13.14 -16.15 3.70
C LEU A 42 12.28 -17.21 4.40
N LYS A 43 11.35 -17.88 3.70
CA LYS A 43 10.43 -18.89 4.24
C LYS A 43 9.57 -18.39 5.41
N VAL A 44 9.23 -17.11 5.41
CA VAL A 44 8.27 -16.53 6.36
C VAL A 44 6.88 -17.13 6.10
N ASN A 45 6.08 -17.32 7.17
CA ASN A 45 4.69 -17.77 7.05
C ASN A 45 3.94 -16.89 6.04
N LYS A 46 3.16 -17.51 5.14
CA LYS A 46 2.42 -16.83 4.08
C LYS A 46 1.54 -15.69 4.58
N LEU A 47 0.78 -15.87 5.65
CA LEU A 47 -0.09 -14.82 6.20
C LEU A 47 0.73 -13.65 6.76
N ALA A 48 1.86 -13.94 7.41
CA ALA A 48 2.79 -12.91 7.87
C ALA A 48 3.45 -12.17 6.69
N ALA A 49 3.79 -12.90 5.61
CA ALA A 49 4.32 -12.30 4.38
C ALA A 49 3.32 -11.37 3.71
N VAL A 50 2.04 -11.75 3.65
CA VAL A 50 0.94 -10.92 3.13
C VAL A 50 0.73 -9.68 4.02
N PHE A 51 0.67 -9.87 5.34
CA PHE A 51 0.55 -8.78 6.30
C PHE A 51 1.68 -7.75 6.15
N LEU A 52 2.93 -8.21 6.09
CA LEU A 52 4.10 -7.34 5.94
C LEU A 52 4.09 -6.63 4.58
N ALA A 53 3.73 -7.33 3.50
CA ALA A 53 3.66 -6.77 2.16
C ALA A 53 2.61 -5.65 2.06
N ALA A 54 1.43 -5.83 2.65
CA ALA A 54 0.39 -4.82 2.70
C ALA A 54 0.83 -3.63 3.57
N CYS A 55 1.17 -3.87 4.85
CA CYS A 55 1.59 -2.82 5.78
C CYS A 55 2.74 -1.95 5.23
N LEU A 56 3.80 -2.56 4.71
CA LEU A 56 4.97 -1.82 4.21
C LEU A 56 4.69 -1.14 2.87
N GLY A 57 3.82 -1.70 2.03
CA GLY A 57 3.37 -1.05 0.80
C GLY A 57 2.56 0.22 1.06
N ASP A 58 1.65 0.16 2.03
CA ASP A 58 0.80 1.30 2.41
C ASP A 58 1.64 2.41 3.05
N LEU A 59 2.55 2.05 3.96
CA LEU A 59 3.51 3.00 4.54
C LEU A 59 4.42 3.61 3.47
N PHE A 60 4.84 2.85 2.45
CA PHE A 60 5.68 3.39 1.39
C PHE A 60 4.92 4.35 0.47
N THR A 61 3.69 4.02 0.11
CA THR A 61 2.76 4.91 -0.62
C THR A 61 2.63 6.25 0.10
N TYR A 62 2.51 6.19 1.42
CA TYR A 62 2.47 7.35 2.28
C TYR A 62 3.78 8.15 2.28
N CYS A 63 4.94 7.49 2.35
CA CYS A 63 6.25 8.16 2.25
C CYS A 63 6.38 8.93 0.91
N VAL A 64 5.97 8.31 -0.20
CA VAL A 64 5.99 8.96 -1.52
C VAL A 64 5.04 10.17 -1.56
N THR A 65 3.86 10.04 -0.95
CA THR A 65 2.89 11.14 -0.89
C THR A 65 3.43 12.32 -0.06
N SER A 66 4.03 12.04 1.11
CA SER A 66 4.69 13.07 1.94
C SER A 66 5.84 13.76 1.19
N PHE A 67 6.60 13.00 0.41
CA PHE A 67 7.67 13.53 -0.44
C PHE A 67 7.14 14.45 -1.55
N GLN A 68 6.08 14.03 -2.25
CA GLN A 68 5.41 14.84 -3.27
C GLN A 68 4.88 16.16 -2.67
N LEU A 69 4.28 16.12 -1.48
CA LEU A 69 3.79 17.30 -0.79
C LEU A 69 4.91 18.22 -0.34
N ALA A 70 6.02 17.68 0.17
CA ALA A 70 7.19 18.47 0.55
C ALA A 70 7.84 19.17 -0.65
N LEU A 71 7.84 18.53 -1.83
CA LEU A 71 8.29 19.16 -3.08
C LEU A 71 7.33 20.25 -3.57
N ALA A 72 6.02 20.04 -3.41
CA ALA A 72 5.00 21.00 -3.84
C ALA A 72 4.89 22.21 -2.88
N TYR A 73 5.11 22.00 -1.59
CA TYR A 73 4.99 23.01 -0.53
C TYR A 73 6.24 23.03 0.38
N PRO A 74 7.41 23.45 -0.15
CA PRO A 74 8.60 23.65 0.66
C PRO A 74 8.43 24.98 1.41
N GLY A 75 8.07 24.94 2.70
CA GLY A 75 7.87 26.15 3.52
C GLY A 75 9.19 26.88 3.76
N GLU A 76 9.75 26.74 4.95
CA GLU A 76 11.09 27.25 5.27
C GLU A 76 12.23 26.33 4.76
N GLY A 77 11.89 25.11 4.34
CA GLY A 77 12.81 24.18 3.71
C GLY A 77 12.17 22.84 3.37
N PHE A 78 12.68 22.18 2.32
CA PHE A 78 12.17 20.88 1.87
C PHE A 78 12.21 19.82 2.97
N SER A 79 13.32 19.71 3.70
CA SER A 79 13.48 18.71 4.78
C SER A 79 12.53 18.95 5.95
N GLN A 80 12.26 20.22 6.28
CA GLN A 80 11.32 20.60 7.33
C GLN A 80 9.88 20.27 6.92
N SER A 81 9.49 20.61 5.69
CA SER A 81 8.18 20.23 5.13
C SER A 81 8.01 18.71 5.07
N LEU A 82 9.04 17.97 4.67
CA LEU A 82 9.00 16.50 4.63
C LEU A 82 8.77 15.91 6.02
N LEU A 83 9.53 16.35 7.02
CA LEU A 83 9.34 15.92 8.41
C LEU A 83 7.95 16.30 8.94
N LEU A 84 7.43 17.46 8.57
CA LEU A 84 6.08 17.91 8.96
C LEU A 84 5.01 16.98 8.38
N PHE A 85 5.01 16.76 7.06
CA PHE A 85 4.02 15.89 6.43
C PHE A 85 4.17 14.44 6.92
N MET A 86 5.42 13.95 7.05
CA MET A 86 5.70 12.61 7.56
C MET A 86 5.28 12.42 9.04
N SER A 87 5.30 13.47 9.86
CA SER A 87 4.89 13.36 11.27
C SER A 87 3.37 13.44 11.40
N VAL A 88 2.73 14.42 10.76
CA VAL A 88 1.28 14.66 10.85
C VAL A 88 0.48 13.44 10.40
N PHE A 89 0.84 12.89 9.25
CA PHE A 89 0.10 11.77 8.70
C PHE A 89 0.48 10.43 9.37
N SER A 90 1.65 10.30 10.02
CA SER A 90 2.03 9.03 10.68
C SER A 90 1.02 8.59 11.73
N LEU A 91 0.39 9.56 12.42
CA LEU A 91 -0.63 9.33 13.44
C LEU A 91 -1.85 8.57 12.91
N THR A 92 -2.19 8.74 11.63
CA THR A 92 -3.34 8.06 11.01
C THR A 92 -2.90 6.90 10.11
N GLN A 93 -1.80 7.06 9.38
CA GLN A 93 -1.35 6.08 8.40
C GLN A 93 -0.71 4.85 9.02
N ILE A 94 -0.02 4.98 10.18
CA ILE A 94 0.52 3.79 10.86
C ILE A 94 -0.61 2.89 11.39
N PRO A 95 -1.62 3.41 12.12
CA PRO A 95 -2.77 2.59 12.50
C PRO A 95 -3.52 2.00 11.30
N LEU A 96 -3.73 2.79 10.23
CA LEU A 96 -4.44 2.34 9.04
C LEU A 96 -3.70 1.19 8.35
N ALA A 97 -2.39 1.33 8.10
CA ALA A 97 -1.57 0.31 7.46
C ALA A 97 -1.59 -1.01 8.24
N ILE A 98 -1.54 -0.96 9.57
CA ILE A 98 -1.63 -2.17 10.41
C ILE A 98 -2.99 -2.86 10.23
N ILE A 99 -4.08 -2.09 10.23
CA ILE A 99 -5.44 -2.62 10.04
C ILE A 99 -5.61 -3.19 8.64
N GLU A 100 -5.15 -2.49 7.60
CA GLU A 100 -5.19 -2.96 6.21
C GLU A 100 -4.35 -4.21 5.99
N GLY A 101 -3.18 -4.30 6.63
CA GLY A 101 -2.37 -5.51 6.62
C GLY A 101 -3.08 -6.71 7.24
N LEU A 102 -3.73 -6.52 8.39
CA LEU A 102 -4.51 -7.57 9.05
C LEU A 102 -5.71 -7.98 8.19
N LEU A 103 -6.46 -7.00 7.67
CA LEU A 103 -7.60 -7.22 6.80
C LEU A 103 -7.18 -8.00 5.55
N THR A 104 -6.07 -7.64 4.92
CA THR A 104 -5.55 -8.32 3.74
C THR A 104 -5.18 -9.77 4.04
N ALA A 105 -4.53 -10.03 5.19
CA ALA A 105 -4.23 -11.39 5.61
C ALA A 105 -5.52 -12.23 5.82
N VAL A 106 -6.55 -11.64 6.43
CA VAL A 106 -7.87 -12.29 6.61
C VAL A 106 -8.55 -12.55 5.26
N VAL A 107 -8.48 -11.61 4.32
CA VAL A 107 -9.02 -11.79 2.97
C VAL A 107 -8.35 -12.95 2.25
N VAL A 108 -7.00 -13.04 2.29
CA VAL A 108 -6.28 -14.17 1.69
C VAL A 108 -6.66 -15.49 2.35
N LEU A 109 -6.79 -15.52 3.68
CA LEU A 109 -7.27 -16.71 4.40
C LEU A 109 -8.69 -17.11 3.95
N GLY A 110 -9.58 -16.14 3.79
CA GLY A 110 -10.95 -16.36 3.29
C GLY A 110 -10.96 -16.90 1.86
N LEU A 111 -10.16 -16.34 0.96
CA LEU A 111 -10.04 -16.84 -0.41
C LEU A 111 -9.53 -18.29 -0.42
N GLU A 112 -8.52 -18.62 0.38
CA GLU A 112 -8.00 -19.99 0.49
C GLU A 112 -8.98 -20.97 1.11
N ALA A 113 -9.89 -20.51 1.98
CA ALA A 113 -10.89 -21.36 2.60
C ALA A 113 -12.10 -21.63 1.68
N TRP A 114 -12.55 -20.62 0.92
CA TRP A 114 -13.84 -20.67 0.21
C TRP A 114 -13.74 -20.70 -1.32
N ALA A 115 -12.63 -20.23 -1.91
CA ALA A 115 -12.43 -20.10 -3.36
C ALA A 115 -11.30 -21.01 -3.89
N LYS A 116 -11.16 -22.21 -3.31
CA LYS A 116 -10.11 -23.17 -3.70
C LYS A 116 -10.15 -23.58 -5.18
N PRO A 117 -11.33 -23.85 -5.80
CA PRO A 117 -11.40 -24.17 -7.22
C PRO A 117 -10.81 -23.05 -8.10
N GLU A 118 -11.19 -21.80 -7.83
CA GLU A 118 -10.76 -20.63 -8.60
C GLU A 118 -9.27 -20.34 -8.39
N LEU A 119 -8.77 -20.48 -7.15
CA LEU A 119 -7.35 -20.32 -6.85
C LEU A 119 -6.50 -21.40 -7.53
N ARG A 120 -7.05 -22.60 -7.74
CA ARG A 120 -6.37 -23.67 -8.47
C ARG A 120 -6.27 -23.33 -9.96
N ASP A 121 -7.34 -22.82 -10.56
CA ASP A 121 -7.36 -22.40 -11.97
C ASP A 121 -6.38 -21.24 -12.23
N LEU A 122 -6.12 -20.41 -11.23
CA LEU A 122 -5.13 -19.33 -11.26
C LEU A 122 -3.68 -19.80 -11.00
N GLY A 123 -3.44 -21.10 -10.76
CA GLY A 123 -2.12 -21.65 -10.44
C GLY A 123 -1.57 -21.24 -9.06
N TYR A 124 -2.39 -20.59 -8.22
CA TYR A 124 -1.97 -20.07 -6.92
C TYR A 124 -1.60 -21.18 -5.92
N LEU A 125 -2.24 -22.35 -6.05
CA LEU A 125 -2.01 -23.51 -5.18
C LEU A 125 -0.84 -24.40 -5.63
N GLU A 126 -0.30 -24.21 -6.83
CA GLU A 126 0.79 -25.04 -7.38
C GLU A 126 2.18 -24.56 -6.96
N GLY A 127 2.30 -23.33 -6.45
CA GLY A 127 3.56 -22.72 -5.98
C GLY A 127 3.67 -22.50 -4.46
N ALA A 128 2.75 -23.07 -3.68
CA ALA A 128 2.66 -22.87 -2.23
C ALA A 128 3.66 -23.72 -1.44
#